data_AF-A0A2E9QMX1-F1
#
_entry.id   AF-A0A2E9QMX1-F1
#
_cell.length_a   1.000
_cell.length_b   1.000
_cell.length_c   1.000
_cell.angle_alpha   90.00
_cell.angle_beta   90.00
_cell.angle_gamma   90.00
#
_symmetry.space_group_name_H-M   'P 1'
#
loop_
_entity.id
_entity.type
_entity.pdbx_description
1 polymer ?
#
loop_
_entity_poly.entity_id
_entity_poly.type
_entity_poly.pdbx_seq_one_letter_code
_entity_poly.pdbx_strand_id
1 'polypeptide(L)'
;MSWWKVPSAFGVIFYDGFTGQAAAGGSIGAVIQYGIRRAIFSNEAGLGSAAIAHAAVKTDYPIREGLVASLGPFIDTIVVSTATALVVILGGFYGNETHQAKMTASFEAKQTTLPTGWTQQTKDIPKEHGLIQQFRDKKSVMTYKGKPTKDTRLALTERFPYHDAIRFSYYRTEGQMQVQMNADGKTLASVLLGAPQKTKSPQKANKTMPKGAKKQPAVPMIKAIQCDKKTLWTSCVLMPNKALHAMMTPKKGQKKKKTFTLTFIPQGAKSHWSIDRVQSVKKLKGIALTAVSFDRYLSGFGAFFVSFAGFMFAFSTILTWSYYGETGASYTFGKASVVPYRLIFLGAAFVGAVQSLELVVSFSDIMVGLLVIPNMLALIMLSGHVSEWTKTYFADLKAGKIKPHR
;
A
#
# COMPACT_ATOMS: atom_id res chain seq x y z
N MET A 1 -23.24 -12.39 -1.64
CA MET A 1 -21.92 -12.81 -2.17
C MET A 1 -21.67 -12.06 -3.49
N SER A 2 -20.53 -11.38 -3.61
CA SER A 2 -20.28 -10.29 -4.58
C SER A 2 -19.78 -10.75 -5.96
N TRP A 3 -20.17 -11.94 -6.44
CA TRP A 3 -19.54 -12.59 -7.60
C TRP A 3 -19.54 -11.74 -8.88
N TRP A 4 -20.59 -10.93 -9.09
CA TRP A 4 -20.68 -10.01 -10.23
C TRP A 4 -19.62 -8.89 -10.23
N LYS A 5 -18.98 -8.62 -9.08
CA LYS A 5 -17.91 -7.62 -8.95
C LYS A 5 -16.53 -8.19 -9.33
N VAL A 6 -16.38 -9.51 -9.45
CA VAL A 6 -15.07 -10.14 -9.75
C VAL A 6 -14.51 -9.68 -11.10
N PRO A 7 -15.27 -9.68 -12.22
CA PRO A 7 -14.77 -9.15 -13.50
C PRO A 7 -14.35 -7.68 -13.41
N SER A 8 -15.08 -6.86 -12.63
CA SER A 8 -14.72 -5.45 -12.43
C SER A 8 -13.41 -5.28 -11.66
N ALA A 9 -13.11 -6.17 -10.71
CA ALA A 9 -11.84 -6.16 -9.99
C ALA A 9 -10.66 -6.50 -10.92
N PHE A 10 -10.82 -7.46 -11.82
CA PHE A 10 -9.84 -7.71 -12.88
C PHE A 10 -9.66 -6.48 -13.78
N GLY A 11 -10.76 -5.83 -14.18
CA GLY A 11 -10.72 -4.57 -14.94
C GLY A 11 -9.87 -3.49 -14.26
N VAL A 12 -9.97 -3.35 -12.94
CA VAL A 12 -9.11 -2.44 -12.14
C VAL A 12 -7.65 -2.85 -12.20
N ILE A 13 -7.32 -4.14 -12.05
CA ILE A 13 -5.94 -4.64 -12.12
C ILE A 13 -5.33 -4.33 -13.48
N PHE A 14 -6.02 -4.64 -14.57
CA PHE A 14 -5.52 -4.37 -15.92
C PHE A 14 -5.37 -2.87 -16.17
N TYR A 15 -6.42 -2.08 -15.90
CA TYR A 15 -6.38 -0.64 -16.13
C TYR A 15 -5.28 0.05 -15.31
N ASP A 16 -5.18 -0.23 -14.01
CA ASP A 16 -4.17 0.42 -13.18
C ASP A 16 -2.77 -0.16 -13.39
N GLY A 17 -2.65 -1.43 -13.78
CA GLY A 17 -1.38 -2.02 -14.19
C GLY A 17 -0.73 -1.26 -15.36
N PHE A 18 -1.53 -0.83 -16.33
CA PHE A 18 -1.05 -0.10 -17.51
C PHE A 18 -1.12 1.43 -17.40
N THR A 19 -1.65 1.99 -16.31
CA THR A 19 -1.73 3.46 -16.11
C THR A 19 -1.04 3.96 -14.85
N GLY A 20 -0.90 3.09 -13.84
CA GLY A 20 -0.27 3.33 -12.55
C GLY A 20 -0.92 4.42 -11.69
N GLN A 21 -2.18 4.77 -11.95
CA GLN A 21 -2.83 5.93 -11.33
C GLN A 21 -3.11 5.74 -9.84
N ALA A 22 -3.56 4.57 -9.43
CA ALA A 22 -3.91 4.25 -8.05
C ALA A 22 -2.71 3.77 -7.23
N ALA A 23 -1.82 2.97 -7.81
CA ALA A 23 -0.68 2.41 -7.06
C ALA A 23 0.58 3.30 -7.07
N ALA A 24 0.86 4.02 -8.17
CA ALA A 24 2.15 4.71 -8.37
C ALA A 24 2.02 6.16 -8.87
N GLY A 25 0.86 6.80 -8.67
CA GLY A 25 0.66 8.21 -9.02
C GLY A 25 0.78 8.53 -10.51
N GLY A 26 0.51 7.55 -11.37
CA GLY A 26 0.57 7.64 -12.84
C GLY A 26 1.86 7.11 -13.47
N SER A 27 2.79 6.55 -12.69
CA SER A 27 4.03 5.99 -13.21
C SER A 27 3.91 4.49 -13.51
N ILE A 28 3.73 4.15 -14.79
CA ILE A 28 3.68 2.76 -15.26
C ILE A 28 4.98 2.02 -14.91
N GLY A 29 6.14 2.64 -15.15
CA GLY A 29 7.44 2.04 -14.85
C GLY A 29 7.60 1.69 -13.37
N ALA A 30 7.08 2.53 -12.46
CA ALA A 30 7.11 2.25 -11.03
C ALA A 30 6.19 1.09 -10.64
N VAL A 31 5.00 0.97 -11.26
CA VAL A 31 4.11 -0.19 -11.05
C VAL A 31 4.78 -1.48 -11.51
N ILE A 32 5.35 -1.50 -12.71
CA ILE A 32 6.03 -2.66 -13.26
C ILE A 32 7.22 -3.06 -12.39
N GLN A 33 8.08 -2.09 -12.02
CA GLN A 33 9.22 -2.35 -11.16
C GLN A 33 8.81 -2.90 -9.80
N TYR A 34 7.77 -2.33 -9.18
CA TYR A 34 7.27 -2.82 -7.90
C TYR A 34 6.67 -4.21 -8.03
N GLY A 35 5.87 -4.46 -9.07
CA GLY A 35 5.27 -5.75 -9.37
C GLY A 35 6.31 -6.84 -9.59
N ILE A 36 7.31 -6.60 -10.45
CA ILE A 36 8.40 -7.54 -10.73
C ILE A 36 9.18 -7.84 -9.45
N ARG A 37 9.58 -6.81 -8.69
CA ARG A 37 10.32 -7.00 -7.43
C ARG A 37 9.53 -7.92 -6.51
N ARG A 38 8.26 -7.59 -6.23
CA ARG A 38 7.42 -8.38 -5.33
C ARG A 38 7.14 -9.80 -5.86
N ALA A 39 7.00 -9.96 -7.18
CA ALA A 39 6.80 -11.27 -7.79
C ALA A 39 8.01 -12.19 -7.61
N ILE A 40 9.23 -11.69 -7.90
CA ILE A 40 10.47 -12.45 -7.70
C ILE A 40 10.64 -12.87 -6.24
N PHE A 41 10.23 -12.03 -5.28
CA PHE A 41 10.21 -12.38 -3.86
C PHE A 41 9.22 -13.47 -3.47
N SER A 42 8.08 -13.55 -4.18
CA SER A 42 6.99 -14.45 -3.83
C SER A 42 7.23 -15.85 -4.40
N ASN A 43 7.56 -15.92 -5.70
CA ASN A 43 7.68 -17.19 -6.42
C ASN A 43 9.11 -17.66 -6.65
N GLU A 44 10.10 -16.87 -6.22
CA GLU A 44 11.53 -17.17 -6.34
C GLU A 44 12.02 -17.38 -7.79
N ALA A 45 11.26 -16.88 -8.77
CA ALA A 45 11.61 -17.02 -10.18
C ALA A 45 12.94 -16.34 -10.50
N GLY A 46 13.85 -17.10 -11.12
CA GLY A 46 15.17 -16.62 -11.50
C GLY A 46 16.21 -16.58 -10.38
N LEU A 47 15.85 -16.87 -9.12
CA LEU A 47 16.80 -16.91 -8.00
C LEU A 47 17.68 -18.17 -7.99
N GLY A 48 17.16 -19.29 -8.48
CA GLY A 48 17.83 -20.59 -8.44
C GLY A 48 17.74 -21.30 -7.07
N SER A 49 17.21 -20.64 -6.04
CA SER A 49 16.99 -21.21 -4.70
C SER A 49 16.04 -22.39 -4.69
N ALA A 50 14.90 -22.28 -5.38
CA ALA A 50 13.91 -23.36 -5.48
C ALA A 50 14.51 -24.67 -6.02
N ALA A 51 15.45 -24.58 -6.97
CA ALA A 51 16.12 -25.74 -7.55
C ALA A 51 16.93 -26.55 -6.51
N ILE A 52 17.37 -25.93 -5.41
CA ILE A 52 18.08 -26.62 -4.32
C ILE A 52 17.16 -27.62 -3.62
N ALA A 53 15.90 -27.27 -3.35
CA ALA A 53 14.93 -28.21 -2.76
C ALA A 53 14.59 -29.33 -3.75
N HIS A 54 14.35 -28.97 -5.01
CA HIS A 54 13.99 -29.94 -6.05
C HIS A 54 15.12 -30.91 -6.37
N ALA A 55 16.38 -30.51 -6.21
CA ALA A 55 17.54 -31.38 -6.36
C ALA A 55 17.63 -32.50 -5.29
N ALA A 56 16.93 -32.36 -4.16
CA ALA A 56 16.88 -33.37 -3.11
C ALA A 56 15.84 -34.47 -3.38
N VAL A 57 14.95 -34.28 -4.36
CA VAL A 57 13.88 -35.23 -4.69
C VAL A 57 14.44 -36.42 -5.45
N LYS A 58 13.98 -37.62 -5.10
CA LYS A 58 14.27 -38.84 -5.86
C LYS A 58 13.44 -38.84 -7.14
N THR A 59 14.08 -38.54 -8.26
CA THR A 59 13.47 -38.58 -9.59
C THR A 59 14.39 -39.27 -10.58
N ASP A 60 13.82 -40.09 -11.46
CA ASP A 60 14.56 -40.74 -12.54
C ASP A 60 14.88 -39.78 -13.69
N TYR A 61 14.14 -38.66 -13.78
CA TYR A 61 14.26 -37.70 -14.89
C TYR A 61 14.17 -36.25 -14.38
N PRO A 62 15.17 -35.41 -14.64
CA PRO A 62 15.17 -34.02 -14.17
C PRO A 62 14.02 -33.19 -14.76
N ILE A 63 13.56 -33.52 -15.97
CA ILE A 63 12.44 -32.82 -16.62
C ILE A 63 11.13 -33.03 -15.85
N ARG A 64 10.91 -34.20 -15.22
CA ARG A 64 9.73 -34.43 -14.38
C ARG A 64 9.70 -33.47 -13.21
N GLU A 65 10.82 -33.37 -12.52
CA GLU A 65 10.93 -32.52 -11.34
C GLU A 65 10.89 -31.04 -11.71
N GLY A 66 11.46 -30.66 -12.87
CA GLY A 66 11.32 -29.30 -13.41
C GLY A 66 9.86 -28.91 -13.68
N LEU A 67 9.03 -29.84 -14.14
CA LEU A 67 7.59 -29.61 -14.32
C LEU A 67 6.88 -29.44 -12.97
N VAL A 68 7.20 -30.26 -11.97
CA VAL A 68 6.67 -30.12 -10.60
C VAL A 68 7.09 -28.76 -10.00
N ALA A 69 8.36 -28.40 -10.14
CA ALA A 69 8.89 -27.11 -9.68
C ALA A 69 8.16 -25.91 -10.30
N SER A 70 7.77 -26.01 -11.59
CA SER A 70 7.03 -24.95 -12.27
C SER A 70 5.62 -24.70 -11.70
N LEU A 71 5.05 -25.66 -10.97
CA LEU A 71 3.76 -25.47 -10.28
C LEU A 71 3.88 -24.51 -9.10
N GLY A 72 5.05 -24.37 -8.48
CA GLY A 72 5.29 -23.46 -7.36
C GLY A 72 4.91 -22.01 -7.71
N PRO A 73 5.55 -21.39 -8.73
CA PRO A 73 5.19 -20.06 -9.19
C PRO A 73 3.73 -19.91 -9.64
N PHE A 74 3.15 -20.94 -10.27
CA PHE A 74 1.74 -20.92 -10.65
C PHE A 74 0.82 -20.82 -9.43
N ILE A 75 1.00 -21.69 -8.44
CA ILE A 75 0.19 -21.70 -7.23
C ILE A 75 0.38 -20.39 -6.45
N ASP A 76 1.62 -19.95 -6.24
CA ASP A 76 1.92 -18.76 -5.45
C ASP A 76 1.41 -17.46 -6.11
N THR A 77 1.76 -17.24 -7.37
CA THR A 77 1.49 -15.95 -8.04
C THR A 77 0.12 -15.93 -8.70
N ILE A 78 -0.24 -16.98 -9.46
CA ILE A 78 -1.47 -16.98 -10.25
C ILE A 78 -2.68 -17.30 -9.38
N VAL A 79 -2.56 -18.23 -8.43
CA VAL A 79 -3.70 -18.62 -7.58
C VAL A 79 -3.75 -17.78 -6.30
N VAL A 80 -2.73 -17.88 -5.44
CA VAL A 80 -2.76 -17.31 -4.08
C VAL A 80 -2.67 -15.78 -4.09
N SER A 81 -1.71 -15.22 -4.82
CA SER A 81 -1.52 -13.76 -4.89
C SER A 81 -2.66 -13.06 -5.62
N THR A 82 -3.18 -13.65 -6.71
CA THR A 82 -4.39 -13.13 -7.37
C THR A 82 -5.60 -13.16 -6.46
N ALA A 83 -5.85 -14.26 -5.75
CA ALA A 83 -6.96 -14.34 -4.79
C ALA A 83 -6.84 -13.26 -3.71
N THR A 84 -5.64 -13.07 -3.17
CA THR A 84 -5.35 -12.01 -2.17
C THR A 84 -5.60 -10.62 -2.74
N ALA A 85 -5.13 -10.33 -3.95
CA ALA A 85 -5.34 -9.05 -4.63
C ALA A 85 -6.83 -8.77 -4.87
N LEU A 86 -7.59 -9.78 -5.34
CA LEU A 86 -9.03 -9.67 -5.54
C LEU A 86 -9.75 -9.35 -4.24
N VAL A 87 -9.40 -10.01 -3.13
CA VAL A 87 -10.02 -9.72 -1.82
C VAL A 87 -9.72 -8.29 -1.35
N VAL A 88 -8.50 -7.80 -1.55
CA VAL A 88 -8.13 -6.40 -1.21
C VAL A 88 -8.88 -5.38 -2.06
N ILE A 89 -9.02 -5.63 -3.37
CA ILE A 89 -9.74 -4.74 -4.30
C ILE A 89 -11.24 -4.75 -3.99
N LEU A 90 -11.84 -5.93 -3.91
CA LEU A 90 -13.27 -6.08 -3.62
C LEU A 90 -13.59 -5.49 -2.24
N GLY A 91 -12.70 -5.69 -1.26
CA GLY A 91 -12.80 -5.11 0.08
C GLY A 91 -12.75 -3.58 0.11
N GLY A 92 -12.44 -2.93 -1.02
CA GLY A 92 -12.40 -1.48 -1.17
C GLY A 92 -11.19 -0.81 -0.52
N PHE A 93 -10.15 -1.60 -0.24
CA PHE A 93 -8.93 -1.12 0.41
C PHE A 93 -7.80 -0.79 -0.58
N TYR A 94 -7.94 -1.17 -1.84
CA TYR A 94 -7.01 -0.83 -2.92
C TYR A 94 -6.92 0.69 -3.17
N GLY A 95 -5.72 1.20 -3.44
CA GLY A 95 -5.42 2.63 -3.68
C GLY A 95 -5.49 3.54 -2.45
N ASN A 96 -6.13 3.07 -1.38
CA ASN A 96 -6.36 3.84 -0.17
C ASN A 96 -5.59 3.32 1.05
N GLU A 97 -5.37 2.00 1.14
CA GLU A 97 -4.60 1.32 2.21
C GLU A 97 -4.98 1.74 3.65
N THR A 98 -6.18 2.27 3.88
CA THR A 98 -6.56 2.83 5.19
C THR A 98 -7.81 2.17 5.73
N HIS A 99 -7.80 1.85 7.02
CA HIS A 99 -8.95 1.33 7.75
C HIS A 99 -9.48 2.38 8.73
N GLN A 100 -10.79 2.43 8.93
CA GLN A 100 -11.42 3.36 9.87
C GLN A 100 -10.89 3.10 11.28
N ALA A 101 -10.24 4.10 11.88
CA ALA A 101 -9.97 4.06 13.31
C ALA A 101 -11.26 4.42 14.05
N LYS A 102 -11.41 3.96 15.29
CA LYS A 102 -12.62 4.09 16.15
C LYS A 102 -13.13 5.54 16.33
N MET A 103 -12.44 6.58 15.83
CA MET A 103 -12.82 7.98 15.93
C MET A 103 -13.33 8.53 14.59
N THR A 104 -14.61 8.86 14.56
CA THR A 104 -15.27 9.59 13.47
C THR A 104 -15.78 10.91 14.03
N ALA A 105 -15.25 12.03 13.53
CA ALA A 105 -15.82 13.34 13.79
C ALA A 105 -16.95 13.56 12.79
N SER A 106 -18.19 13.50 13.27
CA SER A 106 -19.33 14.02 12.53
C SER A 106 -19.54 15.48 12.90
N PHE A 107 -19.83 16.31 11.90
CA PHE A 107 -20.13 17.74 12.10
C PHE A 107 -21.49 17.96 12.79
N GLU A 108 -22.30 16.90 12.92
CA GLU A 108 -23.71 16.93 13.36
C GLU A 108 -23.89 17.05 14.87
N ALA A 109 -22.95 16.51 15.66
CA ALA A 109 -23.21 16.22 17.07
C ALA A 109 -22.71 17.28 18.07
N LYS A 110 -21.90 18.26 17.64
CA LYS A 110 -21.13 19.09 18.60
C LYS A 110 -20.88 20.56 18.21
N GLN A 111 -21.46 21.07 17.13
CA GLN A 111 -21.36 22.50 16.78
C GLN A 111 -22.65 23.22 17.18
N THR A 112 -22.62 23.91 18.32
CA THR A 112 -23.76 24.70 18.84
C THR A 112 -24.04 25.94 18.00
N THR A 113 -23.04 26.44 17.26
CA THR A 113 -23.17 27.54 16.30
C THR A 113 -22.31 27.24 15.06
N LEU A 114 -22.89 27.38 13.87
CA LEU A 114 -22.17 27.23 12.60
C LEU A 114 -21.60 28.58 12.16
N PRO A 115 -20.37 28.61 11.60
CA PRO A 115 -19.81 29.84 11.05
C PRO A 115 -20.61 30.33 9.82
N THR A 116 -20.54 31.62 9.54
CA THR A 116 -21.33 32.27 8.47
C THR A 116 -21.19 31.56 7.12
N GLY A 117 -22.31 31.23 6.48
CA GLY A 117 -22.35 30.57 5.18
C GLY A 117 -22.23 29.04 5.20
N TRP A 118 -22.07 28.42 6.37
CA TRP A 118 -22.14 26.96 6.56
C TRP A 118 -23.53 26.50 6.96
N THR A 119 -24.00 25.41 6.37
CA THR A 119 -25.32 24.84 6.60
C THR A 119 -25.28 23.32 6.74
N GLN A 120 -26.03 22.82 7.74
CA GLN A 120 -26.51 21.46 7.92
C GLN A 120 -27.39 20.99 6.74
N GLN A 121 -26.94 20.15 5.79
CA GLN A 121 -27.83 19.60 4.76
C GLN A 121 -28.08 18.10 4.95
N THR A 122 -29.35 17.73 5.18
CA THR A 122 -29.82 16.34 5.34
C THR A 122 -30.64 15.85 4.14
N LYS A 123 -31.17 16.77 3.32
CA LYS A 123 -31.93 16.50 2.07
C LYS A 123 -31.19 17.09 0.86
N ASP A 124 -31.37 16.50 -0.31
CA ASP A 124 -30.80 16.94 -1.61
C ASP A 124 -29.27 16.90 -1.72
N ILE A 125 -28.65 15.82 -1.20
CA ILE A 125 -27.20 15.60 -1.30
C ILE A 125 -26.82 15.37 -2.79
N PRO A 126 -25.85 16.11 -3.37
CA PRO A 126 -25.57 16.07 -4.81
C PRO A 126 -25.13 14.69 -5.38
N LYS A 127 -25.79 14.28 -6.47
CA LYS A 127 -25.58 13.14 -7.40
C LYS A 127 -24.46 12.15 -7.04
N GLU A 128 -24.86 10.96 -6.59
CA GLU A 128 -23.99 9.91 -6.03
C GLU A 128 -23.92 8.69 -6.98
N HIS A 129 -22.72 8.15 -7.26
CA HIS A 129 -22.56 6.86 -7.96
C HIS A 129 -22.05 5.77 -6.99
N GLY A 130 -22.50 4.52 -7.22
CA GLY A 130 -22.66 3.46 -6.20
C GLY A 130 -21.44 2.85 -5.50
N LEU A 131 -20.20 3.24 -5.84
CA LEU A 131 -19.00 2.74 -5.14
C LEU A 131 -18.69 3.53 -3.84
N ILE A 132 -19.12 4.80 -3.75
CA ILE A 132 -18.87 5.68 -2.58
C ILE A 132 -19.95 5.51 -1.50
N GLN A 133 -21.15 5.03 -1.85
CA GLN A 133 -22.26 4.77 -0.92
C GLN A 133 -21.90 3.81 0.23
N GLN A 134 -20.89 2.97 0.07
CA GLN A 134 -20.48 2.00 1.09
C GLN A 134 -19.72 2.64 2.27
N PHE A 135 -19.33 3.91 2.15
CA PHE A 135 -18.50 4.61 3.13
C PHE A 135 -19.20 5.79 3.82
N ARG A 136 -20.44 6.10 3.43
CA ARG A 136 -21.28 7.14 4.06
C ARG A 136 -22.30 6.49 5.00
N ASP A 137 -22.39 7.02 6.20
CA ASP A 137 -23.55 6.81 7.07
C ASP A 137 -24.56 7.91 6.67
N LYS A 138 -25.66 7.48 6.05
CA LYS A 138 -26.58 8.23 5.18
C LYS A 138 -27.35 9.40 5.84
N LYS A 139 -26.72 10.24 6.66
CA LYS A 139 -27.41 11.15 7.61
C LYS A 139 -27.31 12.64 7.27
N SER A 140 -26.13 13.24 7.02
CA SER A 140 -26.02 14.65 6.56
C SER A 140 -24.63 15.05 6.06
N VAL A 141 -24.54 16.19 5.35
CA VAL A 141 -23.29 16.82 4.88
C VAL A 141 -23.22 18.29 5.30
N MET A 142 -22.00 18.80 5.49
CA MET A 142 -21.76 20.18 5.87
C MET A 142 -21.48 21.02 4.62
N THR A 143 -22.38 21.93 4.25
CA THR A 143 -22.31 22.68 2.99
C THR A 143 -22.00 24.15 3.24
N TYR A 144 -20.94 24.66 2.62
CA TYR A 144 -20.61 26.08 2.53
C TYR A 144 -21.09 26.66 1.21
N LYS A 145 -21.80 27.79 1.24
CA LYS A 145 -22.16 28.56 0.05
C LYS A 145 -22.05 30.06 0.36
N GLY A 146 -21.11 30.74 -0.28
CA GLY A 146 -20.98 32.19 -0.10
C GLY A 146 -19.63 32.77 -0.46
N LYS A 147 -19.44 34.03 -0.06
CA LYS A 147 -18.16 34.75 -0.15
C LYS A 147 -17.35 34.52 1.14
N PRO A 148 -16.08 34.11 1.05
CA PRO A 148 -15.24 33.91 2.23
C PRO A 148 -15.04 35.21 3.01
N THR A 149 -15.31 35.19 4.32
CA THR A 149 -14.95 36.25 5.28
C THR A 149 -14.10 35.65 6.41
N LYS A 150 -13.57 36.47 7.32
CA LYS A 150 -12.76 35.99 8.46
C LYS A 150 -13.51 34.97 9.33
N ASP A 151 -14.84 35.07 9.38
CA ASP A 151 -15.73 34.23 10.19
C ASP A 151 -16.22 32.97 9.47
N THR A 152 -15.73 32.69 8.25
CA THR A 152 -16.13 31.50 7.47
C THR A 152 -15.31 30.25 7.79
N ARG A 153 -14.38 30.36 8.75
CA ARG A 153 -13.47 29.28 9.15
C ARG A 153 -14.22 28.20 9.92
N LEU A 154 -14.31 27.00 9.36
CA LEU A 154 -14.89 25.85 10.02
C LEU A 154 -13.79 25.04 10.69
N ALA A 155 -13.66 25.15 12.01
CA ALA A 155 -12.74 24.35 12.80
C ALA A 155 -13.46 23.11 13.37
N LEU A 156 -12.83 21.94 13.23
CA LEU A 156 -13.26 20.74 13.94
C LEU A 156 -12.85 20.84 15.41
N THR A 157 -13.82 20.67 16.29
CA THR A 157 -13.61 20.60 17.75
C THR A 157 -12.94 19.29 18.16
N GLU A 158 -13.04 18.24 17.34
CA GLU A 158 -12.40 16.96 17.61
C GLU A 158 -10.89 17.02 17.41
N ARG A 159 -10.19 16.39 18.35
CA ARG A 159 -8.73 16.30 18.40
C ARG A 159 -8.30 14.97 17.81
N PHE A 160 -7.60 15.02 16.68
CA PHE A 160 -7.16 13.81 15.99
C PHE A 160 -5.77 13.35 16.46
N PRO A 161 -5.51 12.03 16.50
CA PRO A 161 -4.18 11.49 16.77
C PRO A 161 -3.19 11.86 15.66
N TYR A 162 -1.98 12.27 16.03
CA TYR A 162 -0.95 12.69 15.07
C TYR A 162 -0.34 11.57 14.20
N HIS A 163 -0.56 10.30 14.56
CA HIS A 163 -0.03 9.12 13.86
C HIS A 163 -1.00 8.53 12.85
N ASP A 164 -2.28 8.90 12.94
CA ASP A 164 -3.29 8.43 12.01
C ASP A 164 -3.35 9.35 10.79
N ALA A 165 -3.72 8.78 9.65
CA ALA A 165 -4.09 9.56 8.48
C ALA A 165 -5.51 10.09 8.67
N ILE A 166 -5.83 11.24 8.09
CA ILE A 166 -7.18 11.78 8.13
C ILE A 166 -7.85 11.63 6.79
N ARG A 167 -9.01 10.99 6.77
CA ARG A 167 -9.84 10.89 5.58
C ARG A 167 -11.04 11.82 5.72
N PHE A 168 -11.35 12.52 4.64
CA PHE A 168 -12.65 13.15 4.46
C PHE A 168 -12.99 13.16 2.98
N SER A 169 -14.29 13.25 2.69
CA SER A 169 -14.78 13.34 1.31
C SER A 169 -15.47 14.68 1.12
N TYR A 170 -15.32 15.27 -0.06
CA TYR A 170 -15.99 16.53 -0.38
C TYR A 170 -16.55 16.56 -1.80
N TYR A 171 -17.58 17.36 -1.98
CA TYR A 171 -18.12 17.78 -3.26
C TYR A 171 -17.83 19.25 -3.46
N ARG A 172 -17.48 19.64 -4.68
CA ARG A 172 -17.14 21.02 -5.03
C ARG A 172 -17.75 21.39 -6.37
N THR A 173 -18.35 22.56 -6.43
CA THR A 173 -18.73 23.22 -7.70
C THR A 173 -17.82 24.40 -8.02
N GLU A 174 -17.50 25.24 -7.03
CA GLU A 174 -16.70 26.47 -7.23
C GLU A 174 -15.80 26.81 -6.03
N GLY A 175 -14.76 27.63 -6.27
CA GLY A 175 -13.87 28.18 -5.23
C GLY A 175 -12.89 27.18 -4.62
N GLN A 176 -11.81 27.60 -3.98
CA GLN A 176 -10.82 26.70 -3.40
C GLN A 176 -11.08 26.50 -1.89
N MET A 177 -10.51 25.46 -1.30
CA MET A 177 -10.59 25.23 0.15
C MET A 177 -9.19 25.02 0.71
N GLN A 178 -8.76 25.89 1.61
CA GLN A 178 -7.53 25.68 2.36
C GLN A 178 -7.85 24.89 3.63
N VAL A 179 -7.24 23.72 3.78
CA VAL A 179 -7.33 22.90 4.99
C VAL A 179 -6.06 23.08 5.80
N GLN A 180 -6.19 23.52 7.04
CA GLN A 180 -5.08 23.74 7.96
C GLN A 180 -5.11 22.72 9.09
N MET A 181 -3.95 22.16 9.42
CA MET A 181 -3.72 21.37 10.63
C MET A 181 -3.13 22.30 11.69
N ASN A 182 -3.88 22.51 12.76
CA ASN A 182 -3.51 23.40 13.85
C ASN A 182 -3.26 22.57 15.12
N ALA A 183 -2.19 22.86 15.86
CA ALA A 183 -2.00 22.33 17.22
C ALA A 183 -1.42 23.43 18.10
N ASP A 184 -1.86 23.48 19.36
CA ASP A 184 -1.38 24.46 20.36
C ASP A 184 -1.42 25.91 19.85
N GLY A 185 -2.46 26.26 19.08
CA GLY A 185 -2.66 27.60 18.52
C GLY A 185 -1.77 27.96 17.33
N LYS A 186 -0.94 27.02 16.84
CA LYS A 186 -0.06 27.23 15.66
C LYS A 186 -0.51 26.39 14.48
N THR A 187 -0.47 26.98 13.30
CA THR A 187 -0.64 26.24 12.04
C THR A 187 0.61 25.43 11.76
N LEU A 188 0.48 24.12 11.88
CA LEU A 188 1.57 23.19 11.63
C LEU A 188 1.75 22.95 10.14
N ALA A 189 0.64 22.81 9.43
CA ALA A 189 0.65 22.39 8.04
C ALA A 189 -0.63 22.84 7.33
N SER A 190 -0.58 23.10 6.02
CA SER A 190 -1.77 23.45 5.24
C SER A 190 -1.74 22.85 3.85
N VAL A 191 -2.92 22.62 3.28
CA VAL A 191 -3.10 22.11 1.92
C VAL A 191 -4.23 22.90 1.24
N LEU A 192 -4.02 23.25 -0.02
CA LEU A 192 -5.02 23.93 -0.84
C LEU A 192 -5.69 22.93 -1.78
N LEU A 193 -6.99 22.70 -1.57
CA LEU A 193 -7.81 21.80 -2.36
C LEU A 193 -8.52 22.58 -3.47
N GLY A 194 -8.65 21.96 -4.64
CA GLY A 194 -9.32 22.56 -5.79
C GLY A 194 -8.45 23.47 -6.69
N ALA A 195 -7.15 23.56 -6.44
CA ALA A 195 -6.20 24.14 -7.40
C ALA A 195 -5.81 23.10 -8.48
N PRO A 196 -5.65 23.47 -9.76
CA PRO A 196 -5.04 22.59 -10.75
C PRO A 196 -3.60 22.29 -10.32
N GLN A 197 -3.35 21.05 -9.89
CA GLN A 197 -2.00 20.59 -9.58
C GLN A 197 -1.20 20.54 -10.87
N LYS A 198 -0.28 21.49 -11.08
CA LYS A 198 0.72 21.38 -12.14
C LYS A 198 1.60 20.17 -11.84
N THR A 199 1.50 19.16 -12.69
CA THR A 199 2.49 18.08 -12.85
C THR A 199 3.80 18.68 -13.33
N LYS A 200 4.67 19.12 -12.41
CA LYS A 200 6.09 19.26 -12.70
C LYS A 200 6.92 18.77 -11.52
N SER A 201 7.68 17.71 -11.77
CA SER A 201 8.86 17.31 -10.99
C SER A 201 9.79 18.50 -10.75
N PRO A 202 10.57 18.49 -9.65
CA PRO A 202 11.31 19.66 -9.21
C PRO A 202 12.56 19.86 -10.07
N GLN A 203 12.50 20.71 -11.08
CA GLN A 203 13.70 21.26 -11.69
C GLN A 203 13.47 22.68 -12.23
N LYS A 204 14.34 23.57 -11.74
CA LYS A 204 14.67 24.91 -12.23
C LYS A 204 13.54 25.96 -12.18
N ALA A 205 13.63 26.85 -11.21
CA ALA A 205 13.12 28.21 -11.37
C ALA A 205 14.22 29.20 -10.95
N ASN A 206 14.60 30.00 -11.94
CA ASN A 206 15.68 30.98 -11.93
C ASN A 206 15.51 32.08 -10.87
N LYS A 207 16.68 32.61 -10.50
CA LYS A 207 16.90 33.89 -9.84
C LYS A 207 16.10 35.01 -10.53
N THR A 208 15.26 35.71 -9.76
CA THR A 208 15.27 37.17 -9.54
C THR A 208 14.07 37.57 -8.68
N MET A 209 14.33 38.06 -7.45
CA MET A 209 13.34 38.62 -6.52
C MET A 209 13.40 40.16 -6.57
N PRO A 210 12.26 40.88 -6.56
CA PRO A 210 12.23 42.26 -6.10
C PRO A 210 12.33 42.30 -4.56
N LYS A 211 13.18 43.17 -4.04
CA LYS A 211 13.45 43.37 -2.61
C LYS A 211 12.24 44.06 -1.93
N GLY A 212 11.71 43.50 -0.83
CA GLY A 212 10.77 44.21 0.05
C GLY A 212 9.71 43.40 0.80
N ALA A 213 9.43 42.14 0.44
CA ALA A 213 8.40 41.34 1.13
C ALA A 213 8.98 40.54 2.31
N LYS A 214 8.47 40.76 3.53
CA LYS A 214 8.76 39.91 4.70
C LYS A 214 8.39 38.46 4.37
N LYS A 215 9.38 37.56 4.37
CA LYS A 215 9.17 36.10 4.21
C LYS A 215 8.30 35.59 5.36
N GLN A 216 7.07 35.19 5.06
CA GLN A 216 6.32 34.28 5.93
C GLN A 216 7.10 32.96 6.06
N PRO A 217 7.26 32.41 7.28
CA PRO A 217 7.99 31.16 7.46
C PRO A 217 7.30 30.04 6.67
N ALA A 218 8.09 29.32 5.88
CA ALA A 218 7.64 28.22 5.05
C ALA A 218 7.01 27.12 5.93
N VAL A 219 5.67 27.06 5.91
CA VAL A 219 4.88 26.02 6.57
C VAL A 219 5.23 24.68 5.92
N PRO A 220 5.65 23.64 6.67
CA PRO A 220 6.00 22.34 6.10
C PRO A 220 4.79 21.74 5.39
N MET A 221 4.94 21.50 4.08
CA MET A 221 3.86 21.07 3.20
C MET A 221 3.31 19.69 3.62
N ILE A 222 2.00 19.62 3.89
CA ILE A 222 1.28 18.34 3.85
C ILE A 222 1.32 17.88 2.39
N LYS A 223 1.86 16.68 2.12
CA LYS A 223 1.56 16.03 0.84
C LYS A 223 0.13 15.54 0.93
N ALA A 224 -0.77 16.12 0.14
CA ALA A 224 -2.06 15.51 -0.12
C ALA A 224 -1.80 14.14 -0.77
N ILE A 225 -1.98 13.07 -0.02
CA ILE A 225 -1.74 11.70 -0.50
C ILE A 225 -3.06 11.25 -1.09
N GLN A 226 -3.19 11.44 -2.40
CA GLN A 226 -4.35 11.04 -3.20
C GLN A 226 -5.67 11.71 -2.81
N CYS A 227 -6.00 12.75 -3.55
CA CYS A 227 -7.39 13.13 -3.77
C CYS A 227 -7.82 12.44 -5.07
N ASP A 228 -8.69 11.44 -5.00
CA ASP A 228 -9.17 10.75 -6.20
C ASP A 228 -10.09 11.68 -7.00
N LYS A 229 -9.60 12.14 -8.16
CA LYS A 229 -10.25 13.17 -8.99
C LYS A 229 -11.31 12.61 -9.95
N LYS A 230 -11.60 11.31 -9.92
CA LYS A 230 -12.41 10.67 -10.97
C LYS A 230 -13.92 10.71 -10.76
N THR A 231 -14.41 11.21 -9.62
CA THR A 231 -15.86 11.38 -9.40
C THR A 231 -16.18 12.79 -8.91
N LEU A 232 -17.45 13.19 -9.07
CA LEU A 232 -18.00 14.45 -8.56
C LEU A 232 -17.71 14.65 -7.06
N TRP A 233 -17.62 13.56 -6.29
CA TRP A 233 -17.20 13.52 -4.89
C TRP A 233 -15.73 13.09 -4.77
N THR A 234 -14.85 13.99 -4.35
CA THR A 234 -13.43 13.70 -4.14
C THR A 234 -13.18 13.23 -2.71
N SER A 235 -12.63 12.02 -2.53
CA SER A 235 -12.10 11.57 -1.24
C SER A 235 -10.62 11.94 -1.14
N CYS A 236 -10.22 12.53 -0.02
CA CYS A 236 -8.83 12.90 0.24
C CYS A 236 -8.36 12.26 1.54
N VAL A 237 -7.13 11.75 1.51
CA VAL A 237 -6.40 11.29 2.69
C VAL A 237 -5.24 12.24 2.97
N LEU A 238 -5.28 12.89 4.12
CA LEU A 238 -4.18 13.70 4.63
C LEU A 238 -3.31 12.82 5.51
N MET A 239 -2.08 12.58 5.08
CA MET A 239 -1.09 11.92 5.90
C MET A 239 -0.10 12.96 6.46
N PRO A 240 0.11 12.98 7.78
CA PRO A 240 1.23 13.69 8.36
C PRO A 240 2.54 13.23 7.73
N ASN A 241 3.36 14.17 7.22
CA ASN A 241 4.68 13.83 6.68
C ASN A 241 5.67 13.52 7.83
N LYS A 242 6.85 12.95 7.53
CA LYS A 242 7.88 12.63 8.54
C LYS A 242 8.28 13.86 9.38
N ALA A 243 8.31 15.06 8.79
CA ALA A 243 8.66 16.30 9.50
C ALA A 243 7.57 16.74 10.50
N LEU A 244 6.30 16.65 10.10
CA LEU A 244 5.14 16.93 10.94
C LEU A 244 5.05 15.91 12.07
N HIS A 245 5.32 14.63 11.76
CA HIS A 245 5.44 13.60 12.77
C HIS A 245 6.55 13.94 13.76
N ALA A 246 7.75 14.29 13.31
CA ALA A 246 8.88 14.65 14.18
C ALA A 246 8.60 15.88 15.06
N MET A 247 7.91 16.90 14.53
CA MET A 247 7.50 18.09 15.30
C MET A 247 6.45 17.76 16.38
N MET A 248 5.64 16.73 16.15
CA MET A 248 4.54 16.32 17.02
C MET A 248 4.88 15.13 17.92
N THR A 249 6.01 14.46 17.71
CA THR A 249 6.53 13.43 18.61
C THR A 249 6.82 14.07 19.98
N PRO A 250 6.30 13.53 21.09
CA PRO A 250 6.63 14.05 22.42
C PRO A 250 8.13 13.96 22.65
N LYS A 251 8.75 15.04 23.16
CA LYS A 251 10.13 14.96 23.65
C LYS A 251 10.16 14.01 24.87
N LYS A 252 11.24 13.24 25.03
CA LYS A 252 11.45 12.34 26.19
C LYS A 252 11.06 13.08 27.48
N GLY A 253 10.05 12.57 28.20
CA GLY A 253 9.51 13.17 29.43
C GLY A 253 8.10 13.77 29.32
N GLN A 254 7.57 14.04 28.13
CA GLN A 254 6.17 14.49 27.96
C GLN A 254 5.21 13.31 27.78
N LYS A 255 4.33 13.07 28.77
CA LYS A 255 3.35 11.96 28.75
C LYS A 255 2.10 12.21 27.89
N LYS A 256 1.80 13.45 27.47
CA LYS A 256 0.57 13.75 26.71
C LYS A 256 0.77 13.50 25.21
N LYS A 257 -0.04 12.60 24.64
CA LYS A 257 -0.17 12.42 23.19
C LYS A 257 -0.66 13.74 22.57
N LYS A 258 0.15 14.36 21.71
CA LYS A 258 -0.24 15.59 21.00
C LYS A 258 -1.37 15.28 20.02
N THR A 259 -2.29 16.21 19.86
CA THR A 259 -3.42 16.10 18.92
C THR A 259 -3.48 17.37 18.09
N PHE A 260 -4.16 17.33 16.96
CA PHE A 260 -4.38 18.51 16.13
C PHE A 260 -5.87 18.70 15.82
N THR A 261 -6.24 19.93 15.53
CA THR A 261 -7.53 20.31 14.97
C THR A 261 -7.38 20.58 13.48
N LEU A 262 -8.45 20.34 12.73
CA LEU A 262 -8.51 20.70 11.32
C LEU A 262 -9.38 21.93 11.15
N THR A 263 -8.92 22.86 10.32
CA THR A 263 -9.66 24.09 10.00
C THR A 263 -9.81 24.20 8.50
N PHE A 264 -11.06 24.25 8.05
CA PHE A 264 -11.46 24.42 6.65
C PHE A 264 -11.72 25.90 6.41
N ILE A 265 -11.01 26.48 5.44
CA ILE A 265 -11.06 27.91 5.12
C ILE A 265 -11.39 28.04 3.63
N PRO A 266 -12.61 28.45 3.26
CA PRO A 266 -12.95 28.67 1.86
C PRO A 266 -12.14 29.84 1.28
N GLN A 267 -11.80 29.75 0.01
CA GLN A 267 -10.94 30.70 -0.71
C GLN A 267 -11.56 31.08 -2.07
N GLY A 268 -11.37 32.32 -2.50
CA GLY A 268 -11.86 32.84 -3.78
C GLY A 268 -13.07 33.77 -3.66
N ALA A 269 -13.58 34.26 -4.80
CA ALA A 269 -14.68 35.23 -4.82
C ALA A 269 -16.06 34.62 -4.52
N LYS A 270 -16.25 33.34 -4.85
CA LYS A 270 -17.42 32.51 -4.51
C LYS A 270 -16.94 31.07 -4.29
N SER A 271 -17.45 30.41 -3.26
CA SER A 271 -17.14 29.01 -3.00
C SER A 271 -18.40 28.24 -2.66
N HIS A 272 -18.51 27.03 -3.22
CA HIS A 272 -19.57 26.10 -2.91
C HIS A 272 -19.00 24.69 -2.74
N TRP A 273 -19.01 24.24 -1.49
CA TRP A 273 -18.35 23.03 -1.01
C TRP A 273 -19.28 22.27 -0.07
N SER A 274 -19.37 20.95 -0.22
CA SER A 274 -19.99 20.07 0.77
C SER A 274 -18.95 19.11 1.29
N ILE A 275 -18.81 19.00 2.61
CA ILE A 275 -17.84 18.12 3.27
C ILE A 275 -18.60 17.05 4.04
N ASP A 276 -18.19 15.80 3.83
CA ASP A 276 -18.66 14.63 4.55
C ASP A 276 -17.61 14.23 5.60
N ARG A 277 -18.06 13.54 6.65
CA ARG A 277 -17.36 13.15 7.89
C ARG A 277 -15.84 13.11 7.80
N VAL A 278 -15.20 13.63 8.83
CA VAL A 278 -13.74 13.57 8.99
C VAL A 278 -13.39 12.42 9.91
N GLN A 279 -12.66 11.44 9.38
CA GLN A 279 -12.34 10.21 10.07
C GLN A 279 -10.83 10.10 10.29
N SER A 280 -10.47 9.68 11.50
CA SER A 280 -9.14 9.13 11.72
C SER A 280 -9.09 7.76 11.04
N VAL A 281 -8.14 7.56 10.14
CA VAL A 281 -7.93 6.29 9.45
C VAL A 281 -6.50 5.83 9.68
N LYS A 282 -6.37 4.56 10.06
CA LYS A 282 -5.06 3.95 10.23
C LYS A 282 -4.60 3.44 8.87
N LYS A 283 -3.43 3.89 8.41
CA LYS A 283 -2.80 3.29 7.23
C LYS A 283 -2.35 1.88 7.60
N LEU A 284 -2.91 0.89 6.91
CA LEU A 284 -2.53 -0.50 7.02
C LEU A 284 -1.44 -0.81 5.99
N LYS A 285 -0.54 -1.72 6.35
CA LYS A 285 0.52 -2.21 5.46
C LYS A 285 0.60 -3.73 5.56
N GLY A 286 1.00 -4.36 4.46
CA GLY A 286 1.26 -5.80 4.41
C GLY A 286 0.06 -6.63 4.89
N ILE A 287 0.34 -7.61 5.75
CA ILE A 287 -0.64 -8.59 6.23
C ILE A 287 -1.83 -7.97 6.99
N ALA A 288 -1.65 -6.80 7.63
CA ALA A 288 -2.75 -6.15 8.32
C ALA A 288 -3.84 -5.66 7.35
N LEU A 289 -3.44 -5.22 6.14
CA LEU A 289 -4.35 -4.79 5.09
C LEU A 289 -5.17 -5.97 4.56
N THR A 290 -4.52 -7.10 4.31
CA THR A 290 -5.18 -8.31 3.83
C THR A 290 -6.12 -8.88 4.89
N ALA A 291 -5.68 -8.94 6.16
CA ALA A 291 -6.51 -9.43 7.27
C ALA A 291 -7.83 -8.64 7.39
N VAL A 292 -7.75 -7.31 7.36
CA VAL A 292 -8.93 -6.44 7.41
C VAL A 292 -9.79 -6.56 6.14
N SER A 293 -9.17 -6.77 4.98
CA SER A 293 -9.90 -7.00 3.72
C SER A 293 -10.71 -8.30 3.75
N PHE A 294 -10.13 -9.36 4.30
CA PHE A 294 -10.81 -10.65 4.50
C PHE A 294 -11.90 -10.55 5.58
N ASP A 295 -11.63 -9.87 6.68
CA ASP A 295 -12.59 -9.72 7.79
C ASP A 295 -13.85 -8.96 7.37
N ARG A 296 -13.76 -8.08 6.36
CA ARG A 296 -14.94 -7.42 5.78
C ARG A 296 -15.95 -8.41 5.17
N TYR A 297 -15.50 -9.55 4.69
CA TYR A 297 -16.35 -10.59 4.10
C TYR A 297 -16.65 -11.72 5.07
N LEU A 298 -15.71 -12.03 5.95
CA LEU A 298 -15.80 -13.10 6.95
C LEU A 298 -15.55 -12.48 8.32
N SER A 299 -16.55 -11.78 8.87
CA SER A 299 -16.37 -11.01 10.11
C SER A 299 -15.92 -11.90 11.27
N GLY A 300 -14.84 -11.51 11.93
CA GLY A 300 -14.22 -12.23 13.05
C GLY A 300 -13.31 -13.39 12.63
N PHE A 301 -13.68 -14.13 11.57
CA PHE A 301 -12.88 -15.26 11.09
C PHE A 301 -11.78 -14.84 10.11
N GLY A 302 -12.03 -13.85 9.25
CA GLY A 302 -11.13 -13.44 8.18
C GLY A 302 -9.80 -12.90 8.71
N ALA A 303 -9.83 -12.06 9.74
CA ALA A 303 -8.62 -11.55 10.37
C ALA A 303 -7.79 -12.66 11.05
N PHE A 304 -8.47 -13.60 11.72
CA PHE A 304 -7.82 -14.76 12.35
C PHE A 304 -7.18 -15.68 11.31
N PHE A 305 -7.95 -16.08 10.28
CA PHE A 305 -7.50 -16.94 9.20
C PHE A 305 -6.26 -16.38 8.50
N VAL A 306 -6.27 -15.10 8.09
CA VAL A 306 -5.13 -14.49 7.40
C VAL A 306 -3.91 -14.40 8.32
N SER A 307 -4.10 -14.10 9.60
CA SER A 307 -2.99 -14.02 10.55
C SER A 307 -2.35 -15.40 10.80
N PHE A 308 -3.18 -16.44 10.94
CA PHE A 308 -2.72 -17.82 11.09
C PHE A 308 -2.03 -18.34 9.82
N ALA A 309 -2.64 -18.12 8.65
CA ALA A 309 -2.05 -18.46 7.36
C ALA A 309 -0.70 -17.74 7.16
N GLY A 310 -0.61 -16.45 7.51
CA GLY A 310 0.63 -15.70 7.44
C GLY A 310 1.71 -16.22 8.39
N PHE A 311 1.33 -16.69 9.58
CA PHE A 311 2.26 -17.36 10.50
C PHE A 311 2.80 -18.67 9.91
N MET A 312 1.92 -19.53 9.39
CA MET A 312 2.31 -20.77 8.72
C MET A 312 3.20 -20.51 7.50
N PHE A 313 2.86 -19.51 6.68
CA PHE A 313 3.63 -19.12 5.51
C PHE A 313 5.03 -18.63 5.90
N ALA A 314 5.12 -17.72 6.88
CA ALA A 314 6.40 -17.25 7.40
C ALA A 314 7.24 -18.40 7.97
N PHE A 315 6.62 -19.32 8.71
CA PHE A 315 7.30 -20.49 9.27
C PHE A 315 7.85 -21.41 8.18
N SER A 316 7.05 -21.75 7.16
CA SER A 316 7.54 -22.56 6.04
C SER A 316 8.68 -21.88 5.29
N THR A 317 8.59 -20.57 5.05
CA THR A 317 9.66 -19.82 4.36
C THR A 317 10.94 -19.82 5.17
N ILE A 318 10.88 -19.63 6.49
CA ILE A 318 12.06 -19.67 7.37
C ILE A 318 12.76 -21.03 7.28
N LEU A 319 12.02 -22.13 7.33
CA LEU A 319 12.59 -23.48 7.21
C LEU A 319 13.23 -23.70 5.84
N THR A 320 12.51 -23.38 4.77
CA THR A 320 12.98 -23.56 3.40
C THR A 320 14.25 -22.73 3.11
N TRP A 321 14.27 -21.46 3.49
CA TRP A 321 15.44 -20.60 3.30
C TRP A 321 16.62 -20.95 4.22
N SER A 322 16.35 -21.50 5.40
CA SER A 322 17.39 -22.08 6.25
C SER A 322 18.07 -23.25 5.55
N TYR A 323 17.29 -24.15 4.94
CA TYR A 323 17.81 -25.29 4.18
C TYR A 323 18.60 -24.85 2.93
N TYR A 324 18.11 -23.85 2.18
CA TYR A 324 18.80 -23.33 1.00
C TYR A 324 20.17 -22.77 1.34
N GLY A 325 20.24 -21.91 2.35
CA GLY A 325 21.52 -21.33 2.72
C GLY A 325 22.45 -22.31 3.44
N GLU A 326 21.92 -23.29 4.17
CA GLU A 326 22.73 -24.39 4.72
C GLU A 326 23.38 -25.20 3.60
N THR A 327 22.61 -25.55 2.57
CA THR A 327 23.13 -26.28 1.41
C THR A 327 24.22 -25.47 0.69
N GLY A 328 23.99 -24.17 0.48
CA GLY A 328 24.98 -23.26 -0.10
C GLY A 328 26.24 -23.10 0.75
N ALA A 329 26.09 -22.99 2.07
CA ALA A 329 27.22 -22.91 3.01
C ALA A 329 28.03 -24.21 3.03
N SER A 330 27.35 -25.36 3.08
CA SER A 330 27.97 -26.68 3.04
C SER A 330 28.72 -26.92 1.72
N TYR A 331 28.17 -26.45 0.60
CA TYR A 331 28.85 -26.51 -0.71
C TYR A 331 30.12 -25.65 -0.75
N THR A 332 30.07 -24.44 -0.18
CA THR A 332 31.18 -23.46 -0.27
C THR A 332 32.27 -23.69 0.77
N PHE A 333 31.89 -24.02 2.00
CA PHE A 333 32.78 -24.09 3.18
C PHE A 333 32.86 -25.50 3.79
N GLY A 334 32.21 -26.49 3.18
CA GLY A 334 32.18 -27.87 3.64
C GLY A 334 31.19 -28.11 4.78
N LYS A 335 31.01 -29.39 5.15
CA LYS A 335 30.01 -29.85 6.14
C LYS A 335 30.17 -29.24 7.54
N ALA A 336 31.39 -28.84 7.92
CA ALA A 336 31.66 -28.21 9.22
C ALA A 336 30.95 -26.85 9.38
N SER A 337 30.57 -26.19 8.26
CA SER A 337 29.89 -24.90 8.27
C SER A 337 28.40 -24.97 8.63
N VAL A 338 27.78 -26.14 8.62
CA VAL A 338 26.33 -26.32 8.81
C VAL A 338 25.85 -25.79 10.16
N VAL A 339 26.49 -26.18 11.26
CA VAL A 339 26.08 -25.75 12.60
C VAL A 339 26.32 -24.25 12.81
N PRO A 340 27.51 -23.68 12.48
CA PRO A 340 27.71 -22.23 12.48
C PRO A 340 26.67 -21.48 11.65
N TYR A 341 26.33 -21.97 10.46
CA TYR A 341 25.34 -21.35 9.59
C TYR A 341 23.96 -21.30 10.25
N ARG A 342 23.48 -22.42 10.82
CA ARG A 342 22.19 -22.45 11.53
C ARG A 342 22.12 -21.46 12.68
N LEU A 343 23.20 -21.33 13.46
CA LEU A 343 23.27 -20.37 14.57
C LEU A 343 23.20 -18.92 14.06
N ILE A 344 23.94 -18.60 13.00
CA ILE A 344 23.89 -17.28 12.35
C ILE A 344 22.48 -17.00 11.82
N PHE A 345 21.86 -17.98 11.16
CA PHE A 345 20.52 -17.86 10.60
C PHE A 345 19.47 -17.56 11.68
N LEU A 346 19.52 -18.27 12.82
CA LEU A 346 18.63 -18.01 13.96
C LEU A 346 18.86 -16.62 14.56
N GLY A 347 20.12 -16.19 14.70
CA GLY A 347 20.46 -14.84 15.15
C GLY A 347 19.93 -13.76 14.20
N ALA A 348 20.11 -13.96 12.89
CA ALA A 348 19.61 -13.05 11.86
C ALA A 348 18.08 -12.99 11.83
N ALA A 349 17.38 -14.12 12.04
CA ALA A 349 15.92 -14.16 12.15
C ALA A 349 15.42 -13.34 13.35
N PHE A 350 16.08 -13.46 14.51
CA PHE A 350 15.76 -12.65 15.68
C PHE A 350 16.00 -11.15 15.42
N VAL A 351 17.15 -10.79 14.87
CA VAL A 351 17.44 -9.39 14.51
C VAL A 351 16.39 -8.87 13.53
N GLY A 352 16.07 -9.64 12.49
CA GLY A 352 15.05 -9.30 11.50
C GLY A 352 13.67 -9.02 12.12
N ALA A 353 13.28 -9.75 13.16
CA ALA A 353 12.02 -9.55 13.86
C ALA A 353 11.94 -8.22 14.65
N VAL A 354 13.09 -7.65 15.04
CA VAL A 354 13.17 -6.39 15.81
C VAL A 354 13.44 -5.18 14.90
N GLN A 355 13.89 -5.40 13.66
CA GLN A 355 14.17 -4.34 12.70
C GLN A 355 12.91 -3.82 11.99
N SER A 356 13.02 -2.61 11.42
CA SER A 356 11.94 -2.04 10.63
C SER A 356 11.74 -2.81 9.32
N LEU A 357 10.48 -3.01 8.92
CA LEU A 357 10.12 -3.70 7.67
C LEU A 357 10.80 -3.09 6.44
N GLU A 358 10.93 -1.77 6.37
CA GLU A 358 11.57 -1.07 5.25
C GLU A 358 13.06 -1.41 5.14
N LEU A 359 13.77 -1.50 6.27
CA LEU A 359 15.18 -1.88 6.32
C LEU A 359 15.36 -3.33 5.86
N VAL A 360 14.56 -4.26 6.42
CA VAL A 360 14.65 -5.69 6.10
C VAL A 360 14.36 -5.92 4.63
N VAL A 361 13.26 -5.36 4.10
CA VAL A 361 12.90 -5.49 2.68
C VAL A 361 13.99 -4.88 1.79
N SER A 362 14.51 -3.69 2.10
CA SER A 362 15.54 -3.06 1.26
C SER A 362 16.84 -3.86 1.24
N PHE A 363 17.24 -4.43 2.37
CA PHE A 363 18.41 -5.30 2.45
C PHE A 363 18.19 -6.59 1.66
N SER A 364 17.04 -7.24 1.84
CA SER A 364 16.66 -8.44 1.09
C SER A 364 16.62 -8.19 -0.42
N ASP A 365 16.07 -7.05 -0.88
CA ASP A 365 16.01 -6.67 -2.31
C ASP A 365 17.40 -6.69 -2.95
N ILE A 366 18.42 -6.19 -2.24
CA ILE A 366 19.81 -6.18 -2.71
C ILE A 366 20.36 -7.60 -2.77
N MET A 367 20.14 -8.41 -1.75
CA MET A 367 20.63 -9.80 -1.69
C MET A 367 20.00 -10.68 -2.78
N VAL A 368 18.68 -10.58 -2.96
CA VAL A 368 17.95 -11.27 -4.02
C VAL A 368 18.46 -10.81 -5.39
N GLY A 369 18.68 -9.51 -5.59
CA GLY A 369 19.29 -9.00 -6.82
C GLY A 369 20.66 -9.62 -7.12
N LEU A 370 21.51 -9.79 -6.09
CA LEU A 370 22.83 -10.43 -6.24
C LEU A 370 22.75 -11.92 -6.56
N LEU A 371 21.72 -12.63 -6.08
CA LEU A 371 21.49 -14.06 -6.38
C LEU A 371 20.98 -14.26 -7.81
N VAL A 372 20.05 -13.41 -8.28
CA VAL A 372 19.47 -13.53 -9.62
C VAL A 372 20.52 -13.44 -10.72
N ILE A 373 21.47 -12.49 -10.62
CA ILE A 373 22.43 -12.20 -11.69
C ILE A 373 23.24 -13.43 -12.13
N PRO A 374 24.03 -14.10 -11.26
CA PRO A 374 24.82 -15.25 -11.67
C PRO A 374 23.94 -16.43 -12.10
N ASN A 375 22.81 -16.64 -11.45
CA ASN A 375 21.90 -17.73 -11.81
C ASN A 375 21.27 -17.53 -13.19
N MET A 376 20.81 -16.32 -13.50
CA MET A 376 20.25 -16.01 -14.82
C MET A 376 21.27 -16.15 -15.94
N LEU A 377 22.53 -15.76 -15.70
CA LEU A 377 23.62 -15.99 -16.65
C LEU A 377 23.83 -17.48 -16.90
N ALA A 378 23.89 -18.29 -15.84
CA ALA A 378 24.02 -19.74 -15.96
C ALA A 378 22.85 -20.36 -16.73
N LEU A 379 21.61 -19.96 -16.44
CA LEU A 379 20.42 -20.45 -17.16
C LEU A 379 20.45 -20.11 -18.64
N ILE A 380 20.89 -18.91 -19.02
CA ILE A 380 21.02 -18.52 -20.44
C ILE A 380 22.06 -19.42 -21.12
N MET A 381 23.23 -19.60 -20.49
CA MET A 381 24.31 -20.44 -21.03
C MET A 381 23.91 -21.92 -21.16
N LEU A 382 23.12 -22.43 -20.20
CA LEU A 382 22.72 -23.85 -20.15
C LEU A 382 21.38 -24.12 -20.86
N SER A 383 20.69 -23.08 -21.36
CA SER A 383 19.36 -23.20 -21.97
C SER A 383 19.28 -24.20 -23.11
N GLY A 384 20.36 -24.34 -23.90
CA GLY A 384 20.46 -25.33 -24.98
C GLY A 384 20.33 -26.77 -24.48
N HIS A 385 21.05 -27.12 -23.41
CA HIS A 385 21.00 -28.45 -22.80
C HIS A 385 19.61 -28.76 -22.22
N VAL A 386 19.02 -27.78 -21.52
CA VAL A 386 17.67 -27.93 -20.99
C VAL A 386 16.66 -28.17 -22.11
N SER A 387 16.77 -27.44 -23.23
CA SER A 387 15.89 -27.63 -24.39
C SER A 387 16.04 -29.02 -25.00
N GLU A 388 17.26 -29.51 -25.16
CA GLU A 388 17.55 -30.83 -25.70
C GLU A 388 16.99 -31.94 -24.80
N TRP A 389 17.31 -31.92 -23.50
CA TRP A 389 16.79 -32.91 -22.54
C TRP A 389 15.27 -32.91 -22.46
N THR A 390 14.64 -31.73 -22.57
CA THR A 390 13.19 -31.61 -22.61
C THR A 390 12.61 -32.31 -23.84
N LYS A 391 13.16 -32.06 -25.04
CA LYS A 391 12.71 -32.68 -26.28
C LYS A 391 12.87 -34.19 -26.24
N THR A 392 14.02 -34.68 -25.80
CA THR A 392 14.31 -36.11 -25.68
C THR A 392 13.35 -36.79 -24.71
N TYR A 393 13.14 -36.19 -23.53
CA TYR A 393 12.20 -36.72 -22.53
C TYR A 393 10.78 -36.90 -23.09
N PHE A 394 10.24 -35.88 -23.77
CA PHE A 394 8.89 -35.97 -24.33
C PHE A 394 8.81 -36.89 -25.55
N ALA A 395 9.89 -37.02 -26.33
CA ALA A 395 9.96 -37.99 -27.42
C ALA A 395 9.92 -39.44 -26.87
N ASP A 396 10.72 -39.73 -25.84
CA ASP A 396 10.78 -41.05 -25.22
C ASP A 396 9.50 -41.39 -24.44
N LEU A 397 8.82 -40.38 -23.86
CA LEU A 397 7.50 -40.53 -23.25
C LEU A 397 6.44 -40.91 -24.30
N LYS A 398 6.42 -40.22 -25.45
CA LYS A 398 5.51 -40.55 -26.56
C LYS A 398 5.80 -41.91 -27.19
N ALA A 399 7.07 -42.29 -27.27
CA ALA A 399 7.51 -43.59 -27.76
C ALA A 399 7.28 -44.75 -26.77
N GLY A 400 6.76 -44.47 -25.56
CA GLY A 400 6.49 -45.49 -24.54
C GLY A 400 7.73 -46.07 -23.86
N LYS A 401 8.92 -45.52 -24.12
CA LYS A 401 10.17 -45.92 -23.44
C LYS A 401 10.18 -45.49 -21.97
N ILE A 402 9.53 -44.36 -21.69
CA ILE A 402 9.35 -43.82 -20.35
C ILE A 402 7.92 -44.10 -19.91
N LYS A 403 7.75 -44.86 -18.81
CA LYS A 403 6.42 -45.07 -18.22
C LYS A 403 5.94 -43.77 -17.56
N PRO A 404 4.69 -43.33 -17.79
CA PRO A 404 4.09 -42.22 -17.04
C PRO A 404 4.12 -42.55 -15.54
N HIS A 405 4.44 -41.56 -14.71
CA HIS A 405 4.29 -41.71 -13.26
C HIS A 405 2.79 -41.66 -12.95
N ARG A 406 2.27 -42.68 -12.23
CA ARG A 406 0.85 -42.81 -11.89
C ARG A 406 0.53 -42.06 -10.61
#